data_AF-A0A382B9F7-F1
#
_entry.id   AF-A0A382B9F7-F1
#
_cell.length_a   1.000
_cell.length_b   1.000
_cell.length_c   1.000
_cell.angle_alpha   90.00
_cell.angle_beta   90.00
_cell.angle_gamma   90.00
#
_symmetry.space_group_name_H-M   'P 1'
#
loop_
_entity.id
_entity.type
_entity.pdbx_description
1 polymer ?
#
loop_
_entity_poly.entity_id
_entity_poly.type
_entity_poly.pdbx_seq_one_letter_code
_entity_poly.pdbx_strand_id
1 'polypeptide(L)'
;MVIWIQFYWKKLRGKTPMKITSNNLTRFISFFIVLIIFSCEDKKSSDTGGLFINEFLAKNDSCCPDEMGDYDDWVELYNSGSSPIDVGGMYITDDLEDELYRIPKTDNTLTTVPGEGYLILWLDKDEEQGPQHIGIKLSTDGESIILFDSDSTTIIDSLSFEAQEADISMGRSPDGSNNWVKFTTPTLGTSNK
;
A
#
# COMPACT_ATOMS: atom_id res chain seq x y z
N MET A 1 -33.49 -24.38 14.74
CA MET A 1 -32.36 -25.20 15.26
C MET A 1 -31.72 -24.41 16.38
N VAL A 2 -31.57 -25.05 17.53
CA VAL A 2 -31.30 -24.49 18.87
C VAL A 2 -29.79 -24.37 19.11
N ILE A 3 -29.32 -23.36 19.87
CA ILE A 3 -28.24 -23.39 20.91
C ILE A 3 -28.37 -22.09 21.75
N TRP A 4 -29.05 -22.13 22.91
CA TRP A 4 -28.54 -22.21 24.30
C TRP A 4 -27.51 -21.15 24.73
N ILE A 5 -27.94 -20.14 25.51
CA ILE A 5 -27.18 -19.65 26.68
C ILE A 5 -28.15 -19.43 27.85
N GLN A 6 -27.98 -20.24 28.89
CA GLN A 6 -28.71 -20.20 30.16
C GLN A 6 -28.13 -19.10 31.05
N PHE A 7 -28.94 -18.12 31.45
CA PHE A 7 -28.57 -17.20 32.53
C PHE A 7 -29.28 -17.58 33.83
N TYR A 8 -28.51 -18.24 34.70
CA TYR A 8 -28.87 -18.56 36.07
C TYR A 8 -28.54 -17.35 36.96
N TRP A 9 -29.54 -16.62 37.46
CA TRP A 9 -29.35 -15.80 38.66
C TRP A 9 -30.49 -16.01 39.65
N LYS A 10 -30.12 -16.77 40.68
CA LYS A 10 -30.91 -17.02 41.88
C LYS A 10 -30.69 -15.86 42.85
N LYS A 11 -31.80 -15.27 43.29
CA LYS A 11 -32.06 -14.78 44.67
C LYS A 11 -31.26 -13.57 45.15
N LEU A 12 -31.93 -12.42 45.14
CA LEU A 12 -32.09 -11.60 46.35
C LEU A 12 -33.52 -11.05 46.40
N ARG A 13 -34.39 -11.70 47.20
CA ARG A 13 -35.66 -11.12 47.65
C ARG A 13 -35.33 -10.14 48.77
N GLY A 14 -36.02 -9.00 48.79
CA GLY A 14 -36.19 -8.20 50.00
C GLY A 14 -35.63 -6.78 49.92
N LYS A 15 -36.20 -5.95 49.06
CA LYS A 15 -36.30 -4.51 49.32
C LYS A 15 -37.69 -4.05 48.88
N THR A 16 -38.38 -3.35 49.77
CA THR A 16 -39.70 -2.73 49.57
C THR A 16 -39.71 -1.84 48.32
N PRO A 17 -40.83 -1.70 47.59
CA PRO A 17 -40.90 -0.82 46.43
C PRO A 17 -40.63 0.63 46.88
N MET A 18 -39.59 1.23 46.30
CA MET A 18 -39.28 2.65 46.49
C MET A 18 -40.35 3.48 45.76
N LYS A 19 -41.11 4.29 46.49
CA LYS A 19 -42.03 5.26 45.89
C LYS A 19 -41.20 6.36 45.22
N ILE A 20 -41.19 6.37 43.90
CA ILE A 20 -40.65 7.47 43.10
C ILE A 20 -41.75 8.53 43.01
N THR A 21 -41.54 9.68 43.64
CA THR A 21 -42.35 10.89 43.44
C THR A 21 -41.81 11.68 42.25
N SER A 22 -42.70 12.37 41.53
CA SER A 22 -42.57 12.84 40.14
C SER A 22 -41.48 13.88 39.81
N ASN A 23 -40.49 14.13 40.67
CA ASN A 23 -39.60 15.30 40.53
C ASN A 23 -38.12 15.00 40.30
N ASN A 24 -37.74 13.79 39.86
CA ASN A 24 -36.34 13.47 39.55
C ASN A 24 -36.13 12.80 38.18
N LEU A 25 -37.02 13.03 37.21
CA LEU A 25 -36.88 12.45 35.86
C LEU A 25 -35.88 13.21 34.97
N THR A 26 -35.44 14.41 35.35
CA THR A 26 -34.55 15.26 34.53
C THR A 26 -33.07 15.17 34.86
N ARG A 27 -32.64 14.48 35.93
CA ARG A 27 -31.19 14.37 36.28
C ARG A 27 -30.53 13.04 35.95
N PHE A 28 -31.27 12.03 35.48
CA PHE A 28 -30.70 10.71 35.16
C PHE A 28 -30.47 10.44 33.67
N ILE A 29 -31.05 11.24 32.77
CA ILE A 29 -30.87 11.06 31.31
C ILE A 29 -29.57 11.73 30.81
N SER A 30 -29.00 12.66 31.58
CA SER A 30 -27.80 13.42 31.18
C SER A 30 -26.46 12.71 31.48
N PHE A 31 -26.45 11.52 32.07
CA PHE A 31 -25.20 10.79 32.39
C PHE A 31 -25.01 9.47 31.63
N PHE A 32 -26.01 9.02 30.86
CA PHE A 32 -25.89 7.83 30.01
C PHE A 32 -25.71 8.16 28.52
N ILE A 33 -25.85 9.43 28.13
CA ILE A 33 -25.70 9.89 26.73
C ILE A 33 -24.25 10.27 26.38
N VAL A 34 -23.34 10.31 27.36
CA VAL A 34 -21.93 10.71 27.14
C VAL A 34 -20.96 9.51 27.13
N LEU A 35 -21.48 8.27 27.12
CA LEU A 35 -20.66 7.05 27.04
C LEU A 35 -21.01 6.16 25.83
N ILE A 36 -21.52 6.78 24.78
CA ILE A 36 -21.45 6.26 23.41
C ILE A 36 -20.73 7.34 22.60
N ILE A 37 -19.48 7.62 22.97
CA ILE A 37 -18.52 8.01 21.94
C ILE A 37 -18.36 6.72 21.15
N PHE A 38 -19.19 6.58 20.12
CA PHE A 38 -18.93 5.67 19.02
C PHE A 38 -17.55 6.10 18.56
N SER A 39 -16.51 5.38 18.99
CA SER A 39 -15.22 5.45 18.35
C SER A 39 -15.53 4.99 16.93
N CYS A 40 -15.83 5.96 16.06
CA CYS A 40 -15.62 5.79 14.65
C CYS A 40 -14.11 5.68 14.56
N GLU A 41 -13.60 4.46 14.70
CA GLU A 41 -12.33 4.14 14.10
C GLU A 41 -12.58 4.32 12.61
N ASP A 42 -12.29 5.53 12.13
CA ASP A 42 -12.02 5.73 10.72
C ASP A 42 -10.93 4.72 10.40
N LYS A 43 -11.33 3.61 9.79
CA LYS A 43 -10.39 2.77 9.07
C LYS A 43 -9.81 3.71 8.04
N LYS A 44 -8.62 4.25 8.32
CA LYS A 44 -7.80 4.94 7.35
C LYS A 44 -7.49 3.87 6.31
N SER A 45 -8.38 3.71 5.34
CA SER A 45 -8.08 2.93 4.15
C SER A 45 -6.88 3.62 3.56
N SER A 46 -5.76 2.89 3.49
CA SER A 46 -4.69 3.22 2.58
C SER A 46 -5.36 3.35 1.21
N ASP A 47 -5.56 4.58 0.72
CA ASP A 47 -6.17 4.81 -0.58
C ASP A 47 -5.10 4.53 -1.64
N THR A 48 -4.77 3.24 -1.78
CA THR A 48 -3.87 2.72 -2.80
C THR A 48 -4.56 2.61 -4.16
N GLY A 49 -5.84 3.00 -4.26
CA GLY A 49 -6.60 2.99 -5.52
C GLY A 49 -6.04 3.91 -6.61
N GLY A 50 -5.08 4.78 -6.26
CA GLY A 50 -4.33 5.61 -7.20
C GLY A 50 -2.86 5.25 -7.35
N LEU A 51 -2.38 4.13 -6.78
CA LEU A 51 -0.98 3.72 -6.89
C LEU A 51 -0.80 2.70 -8.03
N PHE A 52 0.11 2.99 -8.95
CA PHE A 52 0.33 2.18 -10.15
C PHE A 52 1.80 1.82 -10.29
N ILE A 53 2.07 0.63 -10.82
CA ILE A 53 3.34 0.34 -11.49
C ILE A 53 3.28 1.10 -12.83
N ASN A 54 4.12 2.13 -12.99
CA ASN A 54 4.00 3.11 -14.08
C ASN A 54 4.96 2.85 -15.22
N GLU A 55 6.22 2.55 -14.89
CA GLU A 55 7.28 2.30 -15.85
C GLU A 55 8.30 1.34 -15.23
N PHE A 56 9.00 0.55 -16.04
CA PHE A 56 10.12 -0.27 -15.56
C PHE A 56 11.16 -0.48 -16.67
N LEU A 57 12.38 -0.79 -16.24
CA LEU A 57 13.46 -1.24 -17.11
C LEU A 57 14.16 -2.42 -16.46
N ALA A 58 14.14 -3.58 -17.13
CA ALA A 58 14.79 -4.81 -16.65
C ALA A 58 16.16 -5.06 -17.33
N LYS A 59 16.63 -4.12 -18.13
CA LYS A 59 17.95 -4.17 -18.77
C LYS A 59 18.52 -2.78 -18.97
N ASN A 60 19.24 -2.31 -17.97
CA ASN A 60 19.86 -1.00 -17.93
C ASN A 60 21.36 -1.10 -18.25
N ASP A 61 21.74 -0.79 -19.49
CA ASP A 61 23.15 -0.83 -19.92
C ASP A 61 23.76 0.59 -19.94
N SER A 62 22.94 1.62 -20.16
CA SER A 62 23.39 3.00 -20.31
C SER A 62 22.40 4.09 -19.89
N CYS A 63 21.13 3.76 -19.62
CA CYS A 63 20.21 4.66 -18.92
C CYS A 63 19.34 3.88 -17.94
N CYS A 64 19.21 4.29 -16.70
CA CYS A 64 19.57 5.55 -16.08
C CYS A 64 20.21 5.22 -14.73
N PRO A 65 21.27 5.94 -14.32
CA PRO A 65 22.01 5.51 -13.14
C PRO A 65 21.25 5.83 -11.86
N ASP A 66 21.48 5.00 -10.85
CA ASP A 66 21.07 5.27 -9.47
C ASP A 66 21.90 6.39 -8.82
N GLU A 67 21.67 6.62 -7.54
CA GLU A 67 22.41 7.60 -6.73
C GLU A 67 23.92 7.27 -6.59
N MET A 68 24.32 6.01 -6.81
CA MET A 68 25.71 5.52 -6.76
C MET A 68 26.41 5.55 -8.12
N GLY A 69 25.67 5.76 -9.21
CA GLY A 69 26.17 5.78 -10.57
C GLY A 69 26.07 4.41 -11.28
N ASP A 70 25.39 3.44 -10.68
CA ASP A 70 25.20 2.10 -11.18
C ASP A 70 23.92 2.03 -12.05
N TYR A 71 23.94 1.14 -13.05
CA TYR A 71 22.88 1.02 -14.05
C TYR A 71 22.02 -0.19 -13.72
N ASP A 72 21.15 -0.03 -12.73
CA ASP A 72 20.33 -1.11 -12.21
C ASP A 72 18.94 -1.20 -12.84
N ASP A 73 18.31 -2.35 -12.65
CA ASP A 73 16.91 -2.52 -13.01
C ASP A 73 16.07 -1.66 -12.07
N TRP A 74 14.96 -1.14 -12.56
CA TRP A 74 14.12 -0.28 -11.73
C TRP A 74 12.65 -0.40 -12.10
N VAL A 75 11.83 -0.08 -11.12
CA VAL A 75 10.39 0.09 -11.23
C VAL A 75 10.03 1.47 -10.72
N GLU A 76 9.25 2.19 -11.51
CA GLU A 76 8.64 3.45 -11.13
C GLU A 76 7.20 3.22 -10.67
N LEU A 77 6.88 3.73 -9.49
CA LEU A 77 5.53 3.83 -8.97
C LEU A 77 4.98 5.23 -9.23
N TYR A 78 3.73 5.31 -9.70
CA TYR A 78 3.01 6.56 -9.90
C TYR A 78 1.80 6.64 -8.98
N ASN A 79 1.57 7.82 -8.41
CA ASN A 79 0.39 8.12 -7.61
C ASN A 79 -0.53 9.10 -8.35
N SER A 80 -1.66 8.63 -8.87
CA SER A 80 -2.67 9.46 -9.53
C SER A 80 -3.51 10.30 -8.58
N GLY A 81 -3.40 10.07 -7.27
CA GLY A 81 -4.11 10.81 -6.23
C GLY A 81 -3.40 12.11 -5.87
N SER A 82 -4.12 13.03 -5.23
CA SER A 82 -3.57 14.32 -4.80
C SER A 82 -2.85 14.28 -3.44
N SER A 83 -2.90 13.15 -2.73
CA SER A 83 -2.28 12.98 -1.40
C SER A 83 -1.11 12.00 -1.49
N PRO A 84 -0.02 12.23 -0.73
CA PRO A 84 1.12 11.33 -0.73
C PRO A 84 0.76 9.94 -0.21
N ILE A 85 1.37 8.91 -0.79
CA ILE A 85 1.23 7.51 -0.41
C ILE A 85 2.59 7.00 0.06
N ASP A 86 2.69 6.61 1.33
CA ASP A 86 3.87 5.91 1.87
C ASP A 86 3.77 4.43 1.52
N VAL A 87 4.69 3.95 0.68
CA VAL A 87 4.78 2.54 0.28
C VAL A 87 5.65 1.72 1.22
N GLY A 88 6.26 2.35 2.23
CA GLY A 88 7.03 1.68 3.26
C GLY A 88 6.20 0.60 3.96
N GLY A 89 6.60 -0.66 3.77
CA GLY A 89 5.94 -1.83 4.34
C GLY A 89 4.89 -2.51 3.46
N MET A 90 4.63 -1.99 2.27
CA MET A 90 4.05 -2.75 1.16
C MET A 90 5.03 -3.84 0.70
N TYR A 91 4.58 -4.71 -0.20
CA TYR A 91 5.41 -5.78 -0.74
C TYR A 91 5.48 -5.74 -2.26
N ILE A 92 6.61 -6.15 -2.80
CA ILE A 92 6.85 -6.30 -4.24
C ILE A 92 7.49 -7.66 -4.52
N THR A 93 7.19 -8.25 -5.67
CA THR A 93 7.78 -9.51 -6.12
C THR A 93 7.75 -9.59 -7.64
N ASP A 94 8.66 -10.39 -8.19
CA ASP A 94 8.77 -10.81 -9.57
C ASP A 94 8.25 -12.24 -9.82
N ASP A 95 8.26 -13.10 -8.78
CA ASP A 95 7.75 -14.47 -8.80
C ASP A 95 6.90 -14.81 -7.56
N LEU A 96 5.67 -15.28 -7.76
CA LEU A 96 4.77 -15.70 -6.69
C LEU A 96 5.19 -17.02 -6.00
N GLU A 97 6.16 -17.74 -6.58
CA GLU A 97 6.78 -18.91 -5.92
C GLU A 97 7.84 -18.50 -4.88
N ASP A 98 8.34 -17.26 -4.93
CA ASP A 98 9.32 -16.69 -4.00
C ASP A 98 8.68 -15.97 -2.79
N GLU A 99 9.50 -15.65 -1.79
CA GLU A 99 9.07 -14.83 -0.66
C GLU A 99 8.86 -13.38 -1.09
N LEU A 100 7.71 -12.79 -0.72
CA LEU A 100 7.42 -11.39 -1.02
C LEU A 100 8.45 -10.46 -0.38
N TYR A 101 9.06 -9.57 -1.17
CA TYR A 101 9.98 -8.59 -0.64
C TYR A 101 9.23 -7.42 -0.02
N ARG A 102 9.51 -7.12 1.25
CA ARG A 102 8.88 -6.01 1.96
C ARG A 102 9.67 -4.72 1.76
N ILE A 103 9.05 -3.71 1.18
CA ILE A 103 9.64 -2.37 1.07
C ILE A 103 9.98 -1.86 2.49
N PRO A 104 11.24 -1.45 2.76
CA PRO A 104 11.64 -0.99 4.08
C PRO A 104 10.79 0.18 4.57
N LYS A 105 10.50 0.18 5.88
CA LYS A 105 9.77 1.29 6.57
C LYS A 105 10.72 2.18 7.38
N THR A 106 12.02 2.10 7.08
CA THR A 106 13.09 2.72 7.87
C THR A 106 13.13 4.23 7.68
N ASP A 107 12.77 4.72 6.49
CA ASP A 107 12.66 6.14 6.17
C ASP A 107 11.49 6.38 5.20
N ASN A 108 10.43 7.02 5.70
CA ASN A 108 9.26 7.34 4.89
C ASN A 108 9.49 8.53 3.95
N THR A 109 10.54 9.33 4.15
CA THR A 109 10.87 10.44 3.24
C THR A 109 11.38 9.93 1.89
N LEU A 110 11.92 8.71 1.86
CA LEU A 110 12.44 8.03 0.67
C LEU A 110 11.47 7.01 0.08
N THR A 111 10.43 6.62 0.83
CA THR A 111 9.43 5.61 0.41
C THR A 111 8.03 6.20 0.26
N THR A 112 7.92 7.52 0.15
CA THR A 112 6.64 8.20 -0.10
C THR A 112 6.56 8.66 -1.55
N VAL A 113 5.53 8.18 -2.26
CA VAL A 113 5.15 8.70 -3.58
C VAL A 113 4.33 9.98 -3.39
N PRO A 114 4.80 11.15 -3.86
CA PRO A 114 4.02 12.38 -3.79
C PRO A 114 2.69 12.25 -4.56
N GLY A 115 1.69 13.07 -4.21
CA GLY A 115 0.48 13.16 -5.02
C GLY A 115 0.80 13.65 -6.43
N GLU A 116 0.25 12.99 -7.45
CA GLU A 116 0.56 13.20 -8.87
C GLU A 116 2.05 13.03 -9.20
N GLY A 117 2.80 12.35 -8.33
CA GLY A 117 4.25 12.18 -8.40
C GLY A 117 4.67 10.72 -8.57
N TYR A 118 5.99 10.53 -8.56
CA TYR A 118 6.65 9.28 -8.91
C TYR A 118 7.63 8.88 -7.81
N LEU A 119 7.89 7.58 -7.70
CA LEU A 119 8.92 7.00 -6.84
C LEU A 119 9.64 5.89 -7.59
N ILE A 120 10.96 5.94 -7.61
CA ILE A 120 11.80 4.90 -8.20
C ILE A 120 12.18 3.92 -7.09
N LEU A 121 12.03 2.63 -7.40
CA LEU A 121 12.60 1.52 -6.66
C LEU A 121 13.66 0.86 -7.56
N TRP A 122 14.88 0.74 -7.05
CA TRP A 122 16.00 0.05 -7.70
C TRP A 122 15.92 -1.44 -7.34
N LEU A 123 15.92 -2.32 -8.34
CA LEU A 123 15.78 -3.77 -8.18
C LEU A 123 17.16 -4.41 -8.45
N ASP A 124 18.06 -4.23 -7.49
CA ASP A 124 19.50 -4.48 -7.63
C ASP A 124 20.06 -5.53 -6.68
N LYS A 125 19.35 -5.83 -5.57
CA LYS A 125 19.83 -6.64 -4.44
C LYS A 125 20.95 -6.00 -3.61
N ASP A 126 20.98 -4.67 -3.57
CA ASP A 126 21.95 -3.89 -2.79
C ASP A 126 21.26 -3.05 -1.71
N GLU A 127 20.57 -3.70 -0.76
CA GLU A 127 19.77 -3.02 0.28
C GLU A 127 20.60 -2.10 1.22
N GLU A 128 21.92 -2.21 1.21
CA GLU A 128 22.83 -1.34 1.96
C GLU A 128 22.80 0.11 1.45
N GLN A 129 22.35 0.35 0.22
CA GLN A 129 22.31 1.67 -0.40
C GLN A 129 21.12 2.52 0.07
N GLY A 130 20.00 1.89 0.47
CA GLY A 130 18.87 2.62 1.03
C GLY A 130 17.53 1.89 0.89
N PRO A 131 16.43 2.49 1.41
CA PRO A 131 15.11 1.87 1.41
C PRO A 131 14.44 1.79 0.03
N GLN A 132 15.02 2.45 -0.99
CA GLN A 132 14.59 2.35 -2.39
C GLN A 132 15.30 1.23 -3.15
N HIS A 133 16.35 0.62 -2.56
CA HIS A 133 17.08 -0.51 -3.15
C HIS A 133 16.47 -1.82 -2.61
N ILE A 134 15.86 -2.56 -3.53
CA ILE A 134 14.97 -3.68 -3.27
C ILE A 134 15.74 -4.97 -3.54
N GLY A 135 15.60 -5.94 -2.64
CA GLY A 135 16.27 -7.25 -2.67
C GLY A 135 15.78 -8.21 -3.76
N ILE A 136 15.17 -7.70 -4.83
CA ILE A 136 14.74 -8.48 -6.01
C ILE A 136 15.43 -7.92 -7.25
N LYS A 137 15.49 -8.69 -8.34
CA LYS A 137 16.14 -8.26 -9.58
C LYS A 137 15.41 -8.85 -10.76
N LEU A 138 15.08 -8.00 -11.74
CA LEU A 138 14.26 -8.44 -12.86
C LEU A 138 15.04 -9.31 -13.86
N SER A 139 14.36 -10.30 -14.44
CA SER A 139 14.86 -11.08 -15.57
C SER A 139 14.68 -10.34 -16.89
N THR A 140 15.72 -10.33 -17.73
CA THR A 140 15.63 -9.78 -19.09
C THR A 140 14.76 -10.61 -20.02
N ASP A 141 14.47 -11.87 -19.67
CA ASP A 141 13.75 -12.81 -20.53
C ASP A 141 12.21 -12.73 -20.39
N GLY A 142 11.73 -11.96 -19.41
CA GLY A 142 10.30 -11.75 -19.13
C GLY A 142 9.79 -12.54 -17.92
N GLU A 143 8.91 -11.90 -17.15
CA GLU A 143 8.35 -12.39 -15.88
C GLU A 143 7.18 -11.48 -15.45
N SER A 144 6.88 -11.38 -14.15
CA SER A 144 5.85 -10.47 -13.62
C SER A 144 6.44 -9.40 -12.70
N ILE A 145 5.68 -8.34 -12.45
CA ILE A 145 5.94 -7.38 -11.37
C ILE A 145 4.63 -7.21 -10.65
N ILE A 146 4.61 -7.49 -9.34
CA ILE A 146 3.38 -7.51 -8.56
C ILE A 146 3.60 -6.69 -7.29
N LEU A 147 2.76 -5.66 -7.11
CA LEU A 147 2.75 -4.80 -5.94
C LEU A 147 1.57 -5.20 -5.05
N PHE A 148 1.86 -5.50 -3.79
CA PHE A 148 0.88 -5.83 -2.76
C PHE A 148 0.82 -4.73 -1.70
N ASP A 149 -0.36 -4.55 -1.11
CA ASP A 149 -0.53 -3.74 0.09
C ASP A 149 0.23 -4.35 1.28
N SER A 150 0.36 -3.58 2.34
CA SER A 150 1.00 -3.91 3.61
C SER A 150 0.43 -5.14 4.32
N ASP A 151 -0.72 -5.66 3.89
CA ASP A 151 -1.31 -6.91 4.37
C ASP A 151 -0.73 -8.17 3.71
N SER A 152 0.19 -8.03 2.74
CA SER A 152 0.82 -9.12 1.97
C SER A 152 -0.12 -9.99 1.13
N THR A 153 -1.37 -9.56 0.92
CA THR A 153 -2.41 -10.37 0.24
C THR A 153 -3.20 -9.58 -0.80
N THR A 154 -3.44 -8.30 -0.56
CA THR A 154 -4.18 -7.42 -1.45
C THR A 154 -3.24 -6.94 -2.56
N ILE A 155 -3.47 -7.37 -3.80
CA ILE A 155 -2.75 -6.84 -4.97
C ILE A 155 -3.23 -5.42 -5.24
N ILE A 156 -2.29 -4.48 -5.30
CA ILE A 156 -2.51 -3.09 -5.69
C ILE A 156 -2.47 -2.97 -7.21
N ASP A 157 -1.37 -3.43 -7.81
CA ASP A 157 -1.18 -3.44 -9.27
C ASP A 157 -0.24 -4.59 -9.66
N SER A 158 -0.34 -5.01 -10.91
CA SER A 158 0.50 -6.08 -11.44
C SER A 158 0.59 -6.02 -12.96
N LEU A 159 1.72 -6.48 -13.50
CA LEU A 159 1.86 -6.75 -14.93
C LEU A 159 2.70 -8.00 -15.15
N SER A 160 2.58 -8.58 -16.35
CA SER A 160 3.55 -9.54 -16.87
C SER A 160 4.16 -8.96 -18.14
N PHE A 161 5.44 -9.22 -18.35
CA PHE A 161 6.20 -8.70 -19.48
C PHE A 161 7.03 -9.80 -20.14
N GLU A 162 7.31 -9.61 -21.42
CA GLU A 162 8.11 -10.52 -22.23
C GLU A 162 9.59 -10.07 -22.25
N ALA A 163 10.43 -10.74 -23.03
CA ALA A 163 11.84 -10.36 -23.17
C ALA A 163 12.06 -8.85 -23.46
N GLN A 164 12.99 -8.26 -22.73
CA GLN A 164 13.30 -6.82 -22.76
C GLN A 164 14.53 -6.52 -23.62
N GLU A 165 14.54 -5.32 -24.19
CA GLU A 165 15.67 -4.78 -24.93
C GLU A 165 16.48 -3.84 -24.02
N ALA A 166 17.79 -3.76 -24.22
CA ALA A 166 18.64 -2.87 -23.44
C ALA A 166 18.20 -1.41 -23.61
N ASP A 167 18.09 -0.69 -22.49
CA ASP A 167 17.78 0.74 -22.41
C ASP A 167 16.42 1.13 -23.02
N ILE A 168 15.51 0.16 -23.23
CA ILE A 168 14.13 0.39 -23.66
C ILE A 168 13.22 -0.01 -22.51
N SER A 169 12.66 0.99 -21.83
CA SER A 169 11.69 0.77 -20.76
C SER A 169 10.30 0.48 -21.33
N MET A 170 9.49 -0.17 -20.50
CA MET A 170 8.06 -0.35 -20.73
C MET A 170 7.31 0.52 -19.72
N GLY A 171 6.32 1.27 -20.18
CA GLY A 171 5.54 2.13 -19.28
C GLY A 171 4.11 2.39 -19.75
N ARG A 172 3.27 2.85 -18.83
CA ARG A 172 1.90 3.28 -19.09
C ARG A 172 1.89 4.63 -19.78
N SER A 173 1.19 4.78 -20.91
CA SER A 173 1.05 6.06 -21.64
C SER A 173 -0.42 6.37 -21.95
N PRO A 174 -1.03 7.38 -21.29
CA PRO A 174 -0.46 8.24 -20.24
C PRO A 174 -0.25 7.51 -18.90
N ASP A 175 0.39 8.18 -17.94
CA ASP A 175 0.63 7.67 -16.57
C ASP A 175 -0.63 7.07 -15.94
N GLY A 176 -0.48 5.94 -15.25
CA GLY A 176 -1.59 5.22 -14.60
C GLY A 176 -2.66 4.65 -15.55
N SER A 177 -2.50 4.77 -16.88
CA SER A 177 -3.43 4.19 -17.85
C SER A 177 -3.17 2.69 -18.07
N ASN A 178 -4.12 1.97 -18.66
CA ASN A 178 -3.94 0.55 -19.01
C ASN A 178 -3.15 0.32 -20.31
N ASN A 179 -2.61 1.37 -20.93
CA ASN A 179 -1.92 1.30 -22.21
C ASN A 179 -0.40 1.23 -21.99
N TRP A 180 0.18 0.04 -22.17
CA TRP A 180 1.63 -0.17 -22.06
C TRP A 180 2.32 0.04 -23.41
N VAL A 181 3.37 0.83 -23.42
CA VAL A 181 4.18 1.13 -24.60
C VAL A 181 5.67 1.03 -24.28
N LYS A 182 6.50 0.87 -25.32
CA LYS A 182 7.96 0.95 -25.22
C LYS A 182 8.42 2.40 -25.28
N PHE A 183 9.32 2.80 -24.40
CA PHE A 183 10.01 4.08 -24.44
C PHE A 183 11.47 3.86 -24.82
N THR A 184 11.89 4.39 -25.97
CA THR A 184 13.31 4.40 -26.38
C THR A 184 14.13 5.45 -25.61
N THR A 185 13.48 6.21 -24.75
CA THR A 185 14.08 7.17 -23.83
C THR A 185 13.24 7.07 -22.56
N PRO A 186 13.70 6.31 -21.55
CA PRO A 186 12.96 6.14 -20.31
C PRO A 186 12.59 7.47 -19.65
N THR A 187 11.47 7.49 -18.94
CA THR A 187 10.84 8.70 -18.41
C THR A 187 10.95 8.85 -16.89
N LEU A 188 11.97 8.25 -16.26
CA LEU A 188 12.17 8.23 -14.80
C LEU A 188 11.88 9.57 -14.11
N GLY A 189 11.02 9.51 -13.10
CA GLY A 189 10.63 10.63 -12.25
C GLY A 189 9.77 11.66 -12.96
N THR A 190 9.30 11.38 -14.18
CA THR A 190 8.54 12.31 -15.01
C THR A 190 7.36 11.64 -15.70
N SER A 191 6.45 12.45 -16.23
CA SER A 191 5.22 11.96 -16.85
C SER A 191 5.47 11.27 -18.20
N ASN A 192 4.88 10.08 -18.36
CA ASN A 192 4.86 9.31 -19.59
C ASN A 192 3.92 9.96 -20.62
N LYS A 193 4.46 10.35 -21.78
CA LYS A 193 3.72 11.08 -22.85
C LYS A 193 3.94 10.52 -24.24
#